data_AF-A0A7X8J3W3-F1
#
_entry.id   AF-A0A7X8J3W3-F1
#
_cell.length_a   1.000
_cell.length_b   1.000
_cell.length_c   1.000
_cell.angle_alpha   90.00
_cell.angle_beta   90.00
_cell.angle_gamma   90.00
#
_symmetry.space_group_name_H-M   'P 1'
#
loop_
_entity.id
_entity.type
_entity.pdbx_description
1 polymer ?
#
loop_
_entity_poly.entity_id
_entity_poly.type
_entity_poly.pdbx_seq_one_letter_code
_entity_poly.pdbx_strand_id
1 'polypeptide(L)' 'MIIVPVKEGENIDRALKKFKRKFEKTGVVRELRSRQAFSKPSIIAREQRMKAVYKQQMQIADEQ' A
#
# COMPACT_ATOMS: atom_id res chain seq x y z
N MET A 1 2.28 -4.20 16.08
CA MET A 1 0.93 -4.62 16.57
C MET A 1 -0.02 -3.43 16.42
N ILE A 2 -1.15 -3.57 15.74
CA ILE A 2 -2.08 -2.44 15.51
C ILE A 2 -3.06 -2.40 16.67
N ILE A 3 -2.99 -1.35 17.48
CA ILE A 3 -3.92 -1.10 18.58
C ILE A 3 -4.83 0.07 18.19
N VAL A 4 -6.14 -0.13 18.31
CA VAL A 4 -7.16 0.90 18.10
C VAL A 4 -7.94 1.04 19.41
N PRO A 5 -7.76 2.13 20.17
CA PRO A 5 -8.54 2.35 21.38
C PRO A 5 -9.99 2.65 20.99
N VAL A 6 -10.93 1.94 21.60
CA VAL A 6 -12.37 2.18 21.47
C VAL A 6 -12.83 2.86 22.76
N LYS A 7 -13.52 4.00 22.65
CA LYS A 7 -14.09 4.70 23.81
C LYS A 7 -15.54 4.25 24.05
N GLU A 8 -16.00 4.30 25.29
CA GLU A 8 -17.40 4.03 25.63
C GLU A 8 -18.33 5.00 24.88
N GLY A 9 -19.29 4.45 24.13
CA GLY A 9 -20.21 5.21 23.26
C GLY A 9 -19.78 5.32 21.79
N GLU A 10 -18.61 4.82 21.38
CA GLU A 10 -18.28 4.69 19.94
C GLU A 10 -19.02 3.50 19.31
N ASN A 11 -19.67 3.75 18.16
CA ASN A 11 -20.21 2.68 17.34
C ASN A 11 -19.06 1.78 16.81
N ILE A 12 -19.18 0.47 17.04
CA ILE A 12 -18.24 -0.59 16.66
C ILE A 12 -17.83 -0.47 15.18
N ASP A 13 -18.75 -0.11 14.29
CA ASP A 13 -18.48 0.03 12.86
C ASP A 13 -17.42 1.10 12.56
N ARG A 14 -17.40 2.20 13.33
CA ARG A 14 -16.40 3.26 13.16
C ARG A 14 -15.02 2.79 13.61
N ALA A 15 -14.96 2.02 14.69
CA ALA A 15 -13.71 1.43 15.18
C ALA A 15 -13.14 0.41 14.18
N LEU A 16 -13.99 -0.46 13.63
CA LEU A 16 -13.62 -1.41 12.58
C LEU A 16 -13.11 -0.71 11.31
N LYS A 17 -13.78 0.36 10.87
CA LYS A 17 -13.34 1.14 9.71
C LYS A 17 -11.99 1.82 9.95
N LYS A 18 -11.76 2.36 11.15
CA LYS A 18 -10.45 2.93 11.55
C LYS A 18 -9.36 1.85 11.58
N PHE A 19 -9.66 0.67 12.12
CA PHE A 19 -8.74 -0.47 12.14
C PHE A 19 -8.38 -0.92 10.72
N LYS A 20 -9.38 -1.13 9.85
CA LYS A 20 -9.19 -1.53 8.46
C LYS A 20 -8.32 -0.52 7.69
N ARG A 21 -8.59 0.78 7.85
CA ARG A 21 -7.75 1.84 7.26
C ARG A 21 -6.31 1.81 7.78
N LYS A 22 -6.10 1.62 9.10
CA LYS A 22 -4.75 1.49 9.67
C LYS A 22 -4.04 0.24 9.11
N PHE A 23 -4.74 -0.89 9.04
CA PHE A 23 -4.22 -2.15 8.52
C PHE A 23 -3.81 -2.06 7.04
N GLU A 24 -4.66 -1.47 6.20
CA GLU A 24 -4.36 -1.20 4.80
C GLU A 24 -3.17 -0.24 4.65
N LYS A 25 -3.11 0.82 5.47
CA LYS A 25 -2.00 1.79 5.46
C LYS A 25 -0.66 1.16 5.83
N THR A 26 -0.64 0.19 6.75
CA THR A 26 0.58 -0.56 7.07
C THR A 26 1.06 -1.44 5.92
N GLY A 27 0.24 -1.75 4.91
CA GLY A 27 0.68 -2.46 3.72
C GLY A 27 1.09 -3.93 3.92
N VAL A 28 0.84 -4.51 5.10
CA VAL A 28 1.26 -5.87 5.47
C VAL A 28 0.81 -6.91 4.45
N VAL A 29 -0.40 -6.80 3.90
CA VAL A 29 -0.92 -7.72 2.89
C VAL A 29 -0.08 -7.68 1.61
N ARG A 30 0.34 -6.48 1.19
CA ARG A 30 1.18 -6.31 -0.01
C ARG A 30 2.57 -6.87 0.21
N GLU A 31 3.13 -6.64 1.39
CA GLU A 31 4.43 -7.18 1.78
C GLU A 31 4.42 -8.71 1.83
N LEU A 32 3.41 -9.31 2.47
CA LEU A 32 3.22 -10.76 2.49
C LEU A 32 3.16 -11.33 1.07
N ARG A 33 2.37 -10.72 0.18
CA ARG A 33 2.29 -11.14 -1.23
C ARG A 33 3.64 -11.04 -1.94
N SER A 34 4.41 -9.97 -1.74
CA SER A 34 5.74 -9.83 -2.35
C SER A 34 6.77 -10.84 -1.82
N ARG A 35 6.60 -11.30 -0.58
CA ARG A 35 7.50 -12.26 0.07
C ARG A 35 7.14 -13.72 -0.23
N GLN A 36 5.99 -14.00 -0.84
CA GLN A 36 5.58 -15.37 -1.19
C GLN A 36 6.52 -16.04 -2.20
N ALA A 37 7.19 -15.26 -3.05
CA ALA A 37 8.09 -15.77 -4.07
C ALA A 37 9.41 -15.00 -4.10
N PHE A 38 10.51 -15.69 -4.40
CA PHE A 38 11.79 -15.04 -4.61
C PHE A 38 11.79 -14.30 -5.96
N SER A 39 12.02 -12.99 -5.89
CA SER A 39 12.12 -12.12 -7.06
C SER A 39 13.59 -11.77 -7.28
N LYS A 40 14.16 -12.11 -8.44
CA LYS A 40 15.56 -11.78 -8.75
C LYS A 40 15.78 -10.26 -8.74
N PRO A 41 16.91 -9.75 -8.22
CA PRO A 41 17.17 -8.29 -8.17
C PRO A 41 17.06 -7.60 -9.54
N SER A 42 17.46 -8.28 -10.61
CA SER A 42 17.36 -7.77 -11.98
C SER A 42 15.92 -7.52 -12.44
N ILE A 43 14.99 -8.37 -12.01
CA ILE A 43 13.56 -8.26 -12.34
C ILE A 43 12.97 -7.05 -11.60
N ILE A 44 13.27 -6.91 -10.31
CA ILE A 44 12.82 -5.79 -9.48
C ILE A 44 13.30 -4.45 -10.07
N ALA A 45 14.58 -4.36 -10.43
CA ALA A 45 15.16 -3.15 -11.03
C ALA A 45 14.56 -2.82 -12.40
N ARG A 46 14.16 -3.82 -13.18
CA ARG A 46 13.47 -3.62 -14.46
C ARG A 46 12.06 -3.07 -14.25
N GLU A 47 11.29 -3.65 -13.35
CA GLU A 47 9.93 -3.20 -13.02
C GLU A 47 9.91 -1.76 -12.51
N GLN A 48 10.87 -1.40 -11.65
CA GLN A 48 11.02 -0.04 -11.14
C GLN A 48 11.26 0.98 -12.27
N ARG A 49 12.15 0.68 -13.21
CA ARG A 49 12.42 1.55 -14.37
C ARG A 49 11.20 1.72 -15.25
N MET A 50 10.51 0.64 -15.60
CA MET A 50 9.30 0.71 -16.43
C MET A 50 8.21 1.56 -15.75
N LYS A 51 8.03 1.40 -14.44
CA LYS A 51 7.06 2.20 -13.68
C LYS A 51 7.43 3.68 -13.63
N ALA A 52 8.73 4.00 -13.51
CA ALA A 52 9.20 5.39 -13.51
C ALA A 52 8.94 6.07 -14.86
N VAL A 53 9.27 5.40 -15.97
CA VAL A 53 8.99 5.91 -17.33
C VAL A 53 7.49 6.16 -17.53
N TYR A 54 6.66 5.20 -17.14
CA TYR A 54 5.20 5.36 -17.25
C TYR A 54 4.68 6.56 -16.45
N LYS A 55 5.17 6.74 -15.21
CA LYS A 55 4.76 7.88 -14.37
C LYS A 55 5.22 9.21 -14.97
N GLN A 56 6.44 9.27 -15.51
CA GLN A 56 6.97 10.46 -16.15
C GLN A 56 6.15 10.84 -17.39
N GLN A 57 5.77 9.86 -18.21
CA GLN A 57 4.91 10.09 -19.37
C GLN A 57 3.54 10.65 -18.98
N MET A 58 2.93 10.11 -17.91
CA MET A 58 1.65 10.65 -17.42
C MET A 58 1.79 12.09 -16.92
N GLN A 59 2.86 12.42 -16.20
CA GLN A 59 3.08 13.79 -15.70
C GLN A 59 3.26 14.79 -16.84
N ILE A 60 4.02 14.43 -17.88
CA ILE A 60 4.19 15.28 -19.06
C ILE A 60 2.85 15.49 -19.78
N ALA A 61 2.02 14.45 -19.88
CA ALA A 61 0.70 14.55 -20.50
C ALA A 61 -0.29 15.41 -19.69
N ASP A 62 -0.21 15.39 -18.36
CA ASP A 62 -1.05 16.23 -17.49
C ASP A 62 -0.60 17.71 -17.49
N GLU A 63 0.66 18.01 -17.82
CA GLU A 63 1.22 19.36 -17.90
C GLU A 63 1.03 20.05 -19.27
N GLN A 64 0.66 19.30 -20.31
CA GLN A 64 0.36 19.81 -21.66
C GLN A 64 -1.11 20.20 -21.82
#